data_AF-I1KK43-F1
#
_entry.id   AF-I1KK43-F1
#
_cell.length_a   1.000
_cell.length_b   1.000
_cell.length_c   1.000
_cell.angle_alpha   90.00
_cell.angle_beta   90.00
_cell.angle_gamma   90.00
#
_symmetry.space_group_name_H-M   'P 1'
#
loop_
_entity.id
_entity.type
_entity.pdbx_description
1 polymer ?
#
loop_
_entity_poly.entity_id
_entity_poly.type
_entity_poly.pdbx_seq_one_letter_code
_entity_poly.pdbx_strand_id
1 'polypeptide(L)'
;MDWGNVTAEDLIDALREVDWSSPPRPLSEFFSRFTVPRSSSKWNSRLKCNLYYYRTNYFILIVSVLILGFLRRPLAIVAALLTALNIAFLNDSFAGTFSEKVTRTVRQFSPHLAAKMRPPLTPVIRGRPSSKRAIYICGRPRWVFVLIFSSVSSFGLFLLVS
;
A
#
# COMPACT_ATOMS: atom_id res chain seq x y z
N MET A 1 -17.60 -3.60 -38.37
CA MET A 1 -16.15 -3.78 -38.57
C MET A 1 -15.84 -5.26 -38.49
N ASP A 2 -15.28 -5.83 -39.55
CA ASP A 2 -14.89 -7.23 -39.59
C ASP A 2 -13.53 -7.44 -38.92
N TRP A 3 -13.55 -7.56 -37.59
CA TRP A 3 -12.36 -7.83 -36.76
C TRP A 3 -11.71 -9.21 -37.01
N GLY A 4 -12.22 -9.98 -37.98
CA GLY A 4 -11.67 -11.29 -38.37
C GLY A 4 -10.31 -11.18 -39.07
N ASN A 5 -10.09 -10.13 -39.85
CA ASN A 5 -8.86 -9.92 -40.63
C ASN A 5 -7.84 -9.01 -39.93
N VAL A 6 -8.23 -8.35 -38.84
CA VAL A 6 -7.36 -7.45 -38.07
C VAL A 6 -6.31 -8.29 -37.36
N THR A 7 -5.03 -8.00 -37.57
CA THR A 7 -3.93 -8.71 -36.91
C THR A 7 -3.77 -8.26 -35.45
N ALA A 8 -2.84 -8.87 -34.69
CA ALA A 8 -2.63 -8.43 -33.31
C ALA A 8 -1.90 -7.08 -33.27
N GLU A 9 -1.01 -6.88 -34.23
CA GLU A 9 -0.19 -5.70 -34.46
C GLU A 9 -1.09 -4.48 -34.76
N ASP A 10 -2.01 -4.63 -35.72
CA ASP A 10 -2.99 -3.58 -36.05
C ASP A 10 -3.84 -3.18 -34.84
N LEU A 11 -4.21 -4.15 -33.98
CA LEU A 11 -4.96 -3.89 -32.76
C LEU A 11 -4.12 -3.13 -31.73
N ILE A 12 -2.84 -3.46 -31.59
CA ILE A 12 -1.92 -2.79 -30.66
C ILE A 12 -1.69 -1.34 -31.12
N ASP A 13 -1.46 -1.12 -32.41
CA ASP A 13 -1.29 0.22 -32.96
C ASP A 13 -2.58 1.05 -32.78
N ALA A 14 -3.75 0.46 -33.07
CA ALA A 14 -5.04 1.12 -32.83
C ALA A 14 -5.29 1.45 -31.35
N LEU A 15 -4.83 0.62 -30.42
CA LEU A 15 -4.92 0.90 -28.98
C LEU A 15 -3.93 1.98 -28.53
N ARG A 16 -2.79 2.11 -29.20
CA ARG A 16 -1.76 3.11 -28.91
C ARG A 16 -2.17 4.51 -29.36
N GLU A 17 -2.81 4.62 -30.51
CA GLU A 17 -3.28 5.89 -31.08
C GLU A 17 -4.54 6.44 -30.40
N VAL A 18 -5.18 5.62 -29.57
CA VAL A 18 -6.50 5.90 -29.05
C VAL A 18 -6.48 6.90 -27.89
N ASP A 19 -7.34 7.92 -27.95
CA ASP A 19 -7.49 8.89 -26.86
C ASP A 19 -8.16 8.28 -25.61
N TRP A 20 -7.48 8.41 -24.47
CA TRP A 20 -7.93 7.88 -23.17
C TRP A 20 -8.81 8.85 -22.37
N SER A 21 -9.03 10.07 -22.86
CA SER A 21 -9.87 11.09 -22.22
C SER A 21 -11.38 10.78 -22.28
N SER A 22 -11.78 9.79 -23.09
CA SER A 22 -13.18 9.40 -23.23
C SER A 22 -13.72 8.76 -21.94
N PRO A 23 -14.92 9.14 -21.48
CA PRO A 23 -15.53 8.55 -20.29
C PRO A 23 -15.80 7.04 -20.49
N PRO A 24 -15.80 6.25 -19.41
CA PRO A 24 -16.10 4.82 -19.47
C PRO A 24 -17.53 4.58 -19.98
N ARG A 25 -17.73 3.46 -20.68
CA ARG A 25 -19.04 3.08 -21.21
C ARG A 25 -19.98 2.62 -20.09
N PRO A 26 -21.31 2.75 -20.24
CA PRO A 26 -22.26 2.37 -19.22
C PRO A 26 -22.08 0.91 -18.75
N LEU A 27 -22.06 0.69 -17.44
CA LEU A 27 -21.84 -0.65 -16.87
C LEU A 27 -22.99 -1.63 -17.20
N SER A 28 -24.23 -1.12 -17.33
CA SER A 28 -25.37 -1.92 -17.77
C SER A 28 -25.17 -2.49 -19.19
N GLU A 29 -24.52 -1.74 -20.08
CA GLU A 29 -24.19 -2.22 -21.42
C GLU A 29 -23.07 -3.28 -21.36
N PHE A 30 -22.04 -3.02 -20.54
CA PHE A 30 -20.89 -3.91 -20.38
C PHE A 30 -21.27 -5.31 -19.86
N PHE A 31 -22.22 -5.40 -18.92
CA PHE A 31 -22.62 -6.68 -18.32
C PHE A 31 -23.85 -7.34 -18.95
N SER A 32 -24.60 -6.66 -19.84
CA SER A 32 -25.87 -7.18 -20.36
C SER A 32 -25.74 -8.17 -21.53
N ARG A 33 -24.63 -8.15 -22.29
CA ARG A 33 -24.52 -8.88 -23.55
C ARG A 33 -23.44 -9.96 -23.56
N PHE A 34 -23.48 -10.87 -22.60
CA PHE A 34 -22.61 -12.04 -22.61
C PHE A 34 -23.21 -13.16 -23.48
N THR A 35 -22.81 -13.20 -24.76
CA THR A 35 -23.21 -14.29 -25.69
C THR A 35 -22.00 -15.15 -26.02
N VAL A 36 -22.09 -16.47 -25.80
CA VAL A 36 -21.01 -17.42 -26.13
C VAL A 36 -20.99 -17.69 -27.65
N PRO A 37 -19.92 -17.34 -28.38
CA PRO A 37 -19.77 -17.62 -29.80
C PRO A 37 -19.60 -19.12 -30.09
N ARG A 38 -20.26 -19.63 -31.15
CA ARG A 38 -20.20 -21.05 -31.57
C ARG A 38 -18.91 -21.48 -32.29
N SER A 39 -18.00 -20.57 -32.66
CA SER A 39 -16.75 -20.92 -33.36
C SER A 39 -15.55 -20.08 -32.91
N SER A 40 -14.35 -20.67 -32.93
CA SER A 40 -13.10 -20.03 -32.47
C SER A 40 -12.76 -18.73 -33.22
N SER A 41 -12.93 -18.71 -34.55
CA SER A 41 -12.73 -17.51 -35.37
C SER A 41 -13.67 -16.35 -34.96
N LYS A 42 -14.94 -16.66 -34.66
CA LYS A 42 -15.90 -15.67 -34.15
C LYS A 42 -15.57 -15.22 -32.73
N TRP A 43 -14.95 -16.09 -31.93
CA TRP A 43 -14.45 -15.77 -30.60
C TRP A 43 -13.35 -14.71 -30.64
N ASN A 44 -12.33 -14.92 -31.50
CA ASN A 44 -11.24 -13.96 -31.67
C ASN A 44 -11.73 -12.59 -32.16
N SER A 45 -12.62 -12.56 -33.15
CA SER A 45 -13.20 -11.31 -33.64
C SER A 45 -13.98 -10.55 -32.56
N ARG A 46 -14.79 -11.27 -31.76
CA ARG A 46 -15.55 -10.69 -30.63
C ARG A 46 -14.63 -10.16 -29.53
N LEU A 47 -13.57 -10.89 -29.20
CA LEU A 47 -12.58 -10.44 -28.21
C LEU A 47 -11.91 -9.13 -28.64
N LYS A 48 -11.38 -9.08 -29.87
CA LYS A 48 -10.69 -7.88 -30.40
C LYS A 48 -11.64 -6.67 -30.40
N CYS A 49 -12.87 -6.86 -30.88
CA CYS A 49 -13.88 -5.81 -30.89
C CYS A 49 -14.24 -5.33 -29.48
N ASN A 50 -14.49 -6.25 -28.54
CA ASN A 50 -14.88 -5.90 -27.18
C ASN A 50 -13.73 -5.21 -26.44
N LEU A 51 -12.49 -5.68 -26.62
CA LEU A 51 -11.30 -5.10 -25.99
C LEU A 51 -11.11 -3.64 -26.43
N TYR A 52 -11.22 -3.38 -27.73
CA TYR A 52 -11.12 -2.02 -28.27
C TYR A 52 -12.27 -1.13 -27.80
N TYR A 53 -13.50 -1.66 -27.80
CA TYR A 53 -14.72 -0.91 -27.46
C TYR A 53 -14.85 -0.59 -25.96
N TYR A 54 -14.49 -1.53 -25.08
CA TYR A 54 -14.63 -1.42 -23.62
C TYR A 54 -13.29 -1.23 -22.89
N ARG A 55 -12.24 -0.75 -23.58
CA ARG A 55 -10.88 -0.55 -23.03
C ARG A 55 -10.83 0.07 -21.63
N THR A 56 -11.53 1.18 -21.42
CA THR A 56 -11.54 1.92 -20.15
C THR A 56 -12.27 1.12 -19.06
N ASN A 57 -13.34 0.41 -19.41
CA ASN A 57 -14.09 -0.44 -18.49
C ASN A 57 -13.22 -1.62 -18.03
N TYR A 58 -12.48 -2.25 -18.94
CA TYR A 58 -11.53 -3.31 -18.60
C TYR A 58 -10.38 -2.78 -17.73
N PHE A 59 -9.85 -1.60 -18.03
CA PHE A 59 -8.83 -0.97 -17.20
C PHE A 59 -9.32 -0.72 -15.76
N ILE A 60 -10.50 -0.12 -15.62
CA ILE A 60 -11.14 0.11 -14.31
C ILE A 60 -11.39 -1.23 -13.60
N LEU A 61 -11.86 -2.25 -14.30
CA LEU A 61 -12.07 -3.58 -13.75
C LEU A 61 -10.76 -4.19 -13.23
N ILE A 62 -9.67 -4.14 -14.01
CA ILE A 62 -8.36 -4.63 -13.60
C ILE A 62 -7.87 -3.88 -12.35
N VAL A 63 -7.92 -2.55 -12.37
CA VAL A 63 -7.55 -1.72 -11.20
C VAL A 63 -8.40 -2.06 -9.99
N SER A 64 -9.72 -2.24 -10.15
CA SER A 64 -10.61 -2.60 -9.05
C SER A 64 -10.29 -3.99 -8.48
N VAL A 65 -9.98 -4.97 -9.33
CA VAL A 65 -9.57 -6.33 -8.90
C VAL A 65 -8.23 -6.27 -8.17
N LEU A 66 -7.28 -5.44 -8.62
CA LEU A 66 -6.00 -5.24 -7.93
C LEU A 66 -6.20 -4.58 -6.56
N ILE A 67 -7.01 -3.53 -6.48
CA ILE A 67 -7.37 -2.86 -5.21
C ILE A 67 -8.06 -3.84 -4.27
N LEU A 68 -9.04 -4.60 -4.75
CA LEU A 68 -9.72 -5.63 -3.97
C LEU A 68 -8.78 -6.77 -3.56
N GLY A 69 -7.84 -7.15 -4.42
CA GLY A 69 -6.80 -8.14 -4.11
C GLY A 69 -5.88 -7.67 -2.97
N PHE A 70 -5.51 -6.39 -2.99
CA PHE A 70 -4.76 -5.75 -1.91
C PHE A 70 -5.60 -5.67 -0.62
N LEU A 71 -6.86 -5.23 -0.71
CA LEU A 71 -7.81 -5.15 0.42
C LEU A 71 -8.13 -6.52 1.03
N ARG A 72 -8.19 -7.59 0.23
CA ARG A 72 -8.41 -8.97 0.70
C ARG A 72 -7.25 -9.51 1.53
N ARG A 73 -6.08 -8.88 1.47
CA ARG A 73 -4.93 -9.20 2.31
C ARG A 73 -4.65 -8.04 3.27
N PRO A 74 -5.58 -7.71 4.20
CA PRO A 74 -5.40 -6.60 5.13
C PRO A 74 -4.14 -6.76 6.00
N LEU A 75 -3.74 -8.01 6.26
CA LEU A 75 -2.50 -8.35 6.97
C LEU A 75 -1.24 -7.86 6.22
N ALA A 76 -1.21 -7.90 4.88
CA ALA A 76 -0.10 -7.35 4.09
C ALA A 76 0.00 -5.83 4.25
N ILE A 77 -1.15 -5.14 4.24
CA ILE A 77 -1.21 -3.69 4.39
C ILE A 77 -0.68 -3.29 5.77
N VAL A 78 -1.13 -3.99 6.82
CA VAL A 78 -0.66 -3.77 8.20
C VAL A 78 0.84 -4.04 8.32
N ALA A 79 1.35 -5.15 7.78
CA ALA A 79 2.78 -5.48 7.80
C ALA A 79 3.63 -4.43 7.05
N ALA A 80 3.16 -3.96 5.89
CA ALA A 80 3.83 -2.91 5.11
C ALA A 80 3.89 -1.58 5.88
N LEU A 81 2.77 -1.15 6.48
CA LEU A 81 2.72 0.05 7.32
C LEU A 81 3.65 -0.07 8.53
N LEU A 82 3.68 -1.25 9.15
CA LEU A 82 4.55 -1.50 10.31
C LEU A 82 6.03 -1.43 9.94
N THR A 83 6.37 -1.94 8.76
CA THR A 83 7.72 -1.87 8.21
C THR A 83 8.11 -0.43 7.90
N ALA A 84 7.21 0.35 7.28
CA ALA A 84 7.44 1.77 7.02
C ALA A 84 7.62 2.57 8.32
N LEU A 85 6.80 2.29 9.35
CA LEU A 85 6.92 2.91 10.66
C LEU A 85 8.24 2.53 11.35
N ASN A 86 8.70 1.29 11.20
CA ASN A 86 9.99 0.84 11.70
C ASN A 86 11.14 1.63 11.07
N ILE A 87 11.12 1.80 9.74
CA ILE A 87 12.09 2.63 9.01
C ILE A 87 12.05 4.08 9.52
N ALA A 88 10.85 4.64 9.74
CA ALA A 88 10.70 5.98 10.30
C ALA A 88 11.32 6.09 11.71
N PHE A 89 11.21 5.07 12.56
CA PHE A 89 11.83 5.05 13.89
C PHE A 89 13.36 4.94 13.86
N LEU A 90 13.98 4.52 12.75
CA LEU A 90 15.43 4.60 12.58
C LEU A 90 15.91 6.04 12.40
N ASN A 91 15.01 6.97 12.04
CA ASN A 91 15.33 8.40 11.96
C ASN A 91 15.24 9.06 13.34
N ASP A 92 16.35 9.65 13.78
CA ASP A 92 16.48 10.26 15.11
C ASP A 92 15.50 11.42 15.35
N SER A 93 15.27 12.26 14.33
CA SER A 93 14.33 13.39 14.40
C SER A 93 12.88 12.92 14.51
N PHE A 94 12.51 11.88 13.76
CA PHE A 94 11.18 11.29 13.84
C PHE A 94 10.94 10.63 15.21
N ALA A 95 11.89 9.81 15.68
CA ALA A 95 11.78 9.13 16.97
C ALA A 95 11.65 10.12 18.15
N GLY A 96 12.42 11.21 18.13
CA GLY A 96 12.37 12.26 19.15
C GLY A 96 11.02 12.99 19.17
N THR A 97 10.56 13.48 18.02
CA THR A 97 9.29 14.20 17.90
C THR A 97 8.08 13.33 18.23
N PHE A 98 8.10 12.06 17.83
CA PHE A 98 7.07 11.10 18.21
C PHE A 98 7.00 10.88 19.72
N SER A 99 8.14 10.61 20.36
CA SER A 99 8.24 10.40 21.81
C SER A 99 7.71 11.61 22.60
N GLU A 100 8.05 12.82 22.16
CA GLU A 100 7.56 14.05 22.78
C GLU A 100 6.05 14.22 22.64
N LYS A 101 5.50 14.03 21.44
CA LYS A 101 4.04 14.12 21.19
C LYS A 101 3.27 13.09 22.01
N VAL A 102 3.73 11.84 22.04
CA VAL A 102 3.09 10.79 22.84
C VAL A 102 3.15 11.14 24.32
N THR A 103 4.31 11.57 24.83
CA THR A 103 4.46 11.96 26.23
C THR A 103 3.56 13.14 26.59
N ARG A 104 3.45 14.17 25.73
CA ARG A 104 2.54 15.31 25.93
C ARG A 104 1.08 14.88 25.97
N THR A 105 0.68 14.01 25.05
CA THR A 105 -0.69 13.46 25.00
C THR A 105 -0.99 12.68 26.27
N VAL A 106 -0.10 11.78 26.68
CA VAL A 106 -0.31 11.00 27.90
C VAL A 106 -0.28 11.88 29.16
N ARG A 107 0.48 12.98 29.19
CA ARG A 107 0.38 13.95 30.30
C ARG A 107 -1.02 14.54 30.43
N GLN A 108 -1.73 14.78 29.32
CA GLN A 108 -3.10 15.30 29.34
C GLN A 108 -4.09 14.28 29.89
N PHE A 109 -3.92 12.98 29.58
CA PHE A 109 -4.82 11.92 30.05
C PHE A 109 -4.47 11.38 31.43
N SER A 110 -3.18 11.18 31.71
CA SER A 110 -2.68 10.59 32.96
C SER A 110 -1.26 11.09 33.29
N PRO A 111 -1.13 12.07 34.20
CA PRO A 111 0.17 12.61 34.60
C PRO A 111 1.06 11.55 35.29
N HIS A 112 0.46 10.57 35.97
CA HIS A 112 1.20 9.49 36.64
C HIS A 112 1.84 8.52 35.63
N LEU A 113 1.16 8.18 34.53
CA LEU A 113 1.74 7.36 33.46
C LEU A 113 2.87 8.12 32.73
N ALA A 114 2.69 9.43 32.52
CA ALA A 114 3.73 10.25 31.92
C ALA A 114 5.00 10.37 32.78
N ALA A 115 4.87 10.33 34.11
CA ALA A 115 6.02 10.29 35.01
C ALA A 115 6.84 9.00 34.83
N LYS A 116 6.17 7.85 34.63
CA LYS A 116 6.84 6.55 34.38
C LYS A 116 7.53 6.46 33.00
N MET A 117 7.09 7.25 32.02
CA MET A 117 7.68 7.29 30.68
C MET A 117 8.88 8.23 30.54
N ARG A 118 9.32 8.88 31.62
CA ARG A 118 10.53 9.71 31.57
C ARG A 118 11.75 8.84 31.26
N PRO A 119 12.61 9.26 30.32
CA PRO A 119 13.87 8.54 30.07
C PRO A 119 14.75 8.57 31.33
N PRO A 120 15.54 7.50 31.58
CA PRO A 120 16.45 7.46 32.71
C PRO A 120 17.40 8.66 32.65
N LEU A 121 17.51 9.36 33.78
CA LEU A 121 18.38 10.53 33.93
C LEU A 121 19.82 10.09 33.71
N THR A 122 20.37 10.36 32.54
CA THR A 122 21.82 10.25 32.34
C THR A 122 22.46 11.52 32.89
N PRO A 123 23.36 11.41 33.88
CA PRO A 123 24.03 12.59 34.41
C PRO A 123 24.78 13.27 33.28
N VAL A 124 24.41 14.53 33.00
CA VAL A 124 25.08 15.34 32.00
C VAL A 124 26.45 15.70 32.55
N ILE A 125 27.47 14.93 32.17
CA ILE A 125 28.87 15.31 32.39
C ILE A 125 29.15 16.47 31.43
N ARG A 126 29.13 17.69 31.96
CA ARG A 126 29.43 18.93 31.25
C ARG A 126 30.82 18.80 30.60
N GLY A 127 30.87 18.84 29.26
CA GLY A 127 32.13 18.87 28.49
C GLY A 127 32.41 17.66 27.58
N ARG A 128 31.65 16.55 27.65
CA ARG A 128 31.85 15.43 26.72
C ARG A 128 30.96 15.58 25.46
N PRO A 129 31.52 15.62 24.24
CA PRO A 129 30.71 15.53 23.04
C PRO A 129 29.96 14.19 23.06
N SER A 130 28.63 14.25 23.13
CA SER A 130 27.74 13.09 23.24
C SER A 130 27.70 12.37 21.90
N SER A 131 28.75 11.61 21.56
CA SER A 131 28.84 10.94 20.25
C SER A 131 27.82 9.80 20.07
N LYS A 132 27.12 9.40 21.13
CA LYS A 132 26.02 8.42 21.08
C LYS A 132 24.98 8.74 22.17
N ARG A 133 24.19 9.80 22.00
CA ARG A 133 23.02 10.01 22.86
C ARG A 133 22.03 8.89 22.56
N ALA A 134 21.89 7.93 23.49
CA ALA A 134 20.90 6.87 23.35
C ALA A 134 19.49 7.52 23.26
N ILE A 135 18.78 7.25 22.16
CA ILE A 135 17.45 7.80 21.92
C ILE A 135 16.41 6.89 22.57
N TYR A 136 15.60 7.49 23.42
CA TYR A 136 14.53 6.81 24.15
C TYR A 136 13.18 7.25 23.61
N ILE A 137 12.33 6.27 23.31
CA ILE A 137 10.94 6.46 22.94
C ILE A 137 10.12 6.04 24.17
N CYS A 138 9.36 6.96 24.75
CA CYS A 138 8.54 6.70 25.95
C CYS A 138 9.30 6.02 27.12
N GLY A 139 10.58 6.38 27.31
CA GLY A 139 11.42 5.82 28.39
C GLY A 139 12.08 4.47 28.07
N ARG A 140 11.80 3.85 26.93
CA ARG A 140 12.47 2.62 26.46
C ARG A 140 13.45 2.92 25.32
N PRO A 141 14.55 2.16 25.18
CA PRO A 141 15.50 2.37 24.09
C PRO A 141 14.83 2.06 22.74
N ARG A 142 15.14 2.86 21.71
CA ARG A 142 14.52 2.75 20.37
C ARG A 142 14.49 1.34 19.78
N TRP A 143 15.53 0.55 20.05
CA TRP A 143 15.66 -0.82 19.54
C TRP A 143 14.53 -1.74 19.99
N VAL A 144 13.92 -1.50 21.15
CA VAL A 144 12.77 -2.29 21.62
C VAL A 144 11.58 -2.12 20.68
N PHE A 145 11.29 -0.88 20.26
CA PHE A 145 10.22 -0.62 19.29
C PHE A 145 10.56 -1.22 17.92
N VAL A 146 11.79 -1.03 17.45
CA VAL A 146 12.27 -1.60 16.19
C VAL A 146 12.12 -3.13 16.17
N LEU A 147 12.47 -3.80 17.26
CA LEU A 147 12.33 -5.25 17.39
C LEU A 147 10.88 -5.69 17.40
N ILE A 148 10.01 -5.03 18.19
CA ILE A 148 8.57 -5.35 18.24
C ILE A 148 7.93 -5.19 16.85
N PHE A 149 8.17 -4.05 16.20
CA PHE A 149 7.63 -3.77 14.87
C PHE A 149 8.17 -4.73 13.82
N SER A 150 9.45 -5.11 13.90
CA SER A 150 10.04 -6.12 13.03
C SER A 150 9.39 -7.50 13.24
N SER A 151 9.29 -7.98 14.48
CA SER A 151 8.70 -9.29 14.80
C SER A 151 7.24 -9.40 14.37
N VAL A 152 6.42 -8.38 14.64
CA VAL A 152 5.01 -8.36 14.25
C VAL A 152 4.87 -8.27 12.72
N SER A 153 5.73 -7.51 12.03
CA SER A 153 5.74 -7.44 10.58
C SER A 153 6.13 -8.79 9.94
N SER A 154 7.22 -9.41 10.42
CA SER A 154 7.66 -10.72 9.94
C SER A 154 6.61 -11.81 10.19
N PHE A 155 5.94 -11.78 11.34
CA PHE A 155 4.85 -12.71 11.64
C PHE A 155 3.63 -12.48 10.74
N GLY A 156 3.24 -11.23 10.52
CA GLY A 156 2.16 -10.88 9.59
C GLY A 156 2.46 -11.28 8.14
N LEU A 157 3.72 -11.14 7.72
CA LEU A 157 4.18 -11.60 6.40
C LEU A 157 4.20 -13.13 6.31
N PHE A 158 4.64 -13.82 7.36
CA PHE A 158 4.65 -15.29 7.44
C PHE A 158 3.24 -15.88 7.33
N LEU A 159 2.26 -15.30 8.05
CA LEU A 159 0.85 -15.67 7.95
C LEU A 159 0.22 -15.39 6.58
N LEU A 160 0.85 -14.53 5.77
CA LEU A 160 0.38 -14.22 4.42
C LEU A 160 0.95 -15.18 3.36
N VAL A 161 2.06 -15.83 3.66
CA VAL A 161 2.74 -16.80 2.80
C VAL A 161 2.34 -18.24 3.12
N SER A 162 1.90 -18.51 4.36
CA SER A 162 1.40 -19.82 4.82
C SER A 162 -0.07 -20.03 4.48
#